data_AF-A0A8T7FU57-F1
#
_entry.id   AF-A0A8T7FU57-F1
#
_cell.length_a   1.000
_cell.length_b   1.000
_cell.length_c   1.000
_cell.angle_alpha   90.00
_cell.angle_beta   90.00
_cell.angle_gamma   90.00
#
_symmetry.space_group_name_H-M   'P 1'
#
loop_
_entity.id
_entity.type
_entity.pdbx_description
1 polymer ?
#
loop_
_entity_poly.entity_id
_entity_poly.type
_entity_poly.pdbx_seq_one_letter_code
_entity_poly.pdbx_strand_id
1 'polypeptide(L)' 'MKAVSTLTNEHLAQAFNYLRATGLPACLLINFGQPKIQIRRLYPSPSWKSSKP' A
#
# COMPACT_ATOMS: atom_id res chain seq x y z
N MET A 1 2.51 5.78 20.16
CA MET A 1 2.43 6.42 18.83
C MET A 1 3.74 6.19 18.10
N LYS A 2 3.88 5.13 17.30
CA LYS A 2 5.05 4.99 16.41
C LYS A 2 4.76 5.83 15.16
N ALA A 3 5.08 7.12 15.22
CA ALA A 3 5.15 7.96 14.04
C ALA A 3 6.31 7.42 13.19
N VAL A 4 6.00 6.71 12.11
CA VAL A 4 7.04 6.23 11.20
C VAL A 4 7.46 7.42 10.36
N SER A 5 8.72 7.83 10.49
CA SER A 5 9.27 8.99 9.81
C SER A 5 9.20 8.87 8.28
N THR A 6 9.18 7.64 7.75
CA THR A 6 9.27 7.40 6.30
C THR A 6 8.52 6.14 5.89
N LEU A 7 7.80 6.18 4.77
CA LEU A 7 7.22 4.97 4.16
C LEU A 7 8.35 4.06 3.67
N THR A 8 8.59 2.96 4.38
CA THR A 8 9.57 1.93 4.01
C THR A 8 8.98 0.88 3.05
N ASN A 9 9.84 0.06 2.46
CA ASN A 9 9.44 -1.06 1.59
C ASN A 9 8.52 -2.07 2.29
N GLU A 10 8.62 -2.21 3.61
CA GLU A 10 7.75 -3.08 4.41
C GLU A 10 6.29 -2.60 4.38
N HIS A 11 6.05 -1.29 4.52
CA HIS A 11 4.70 -0.71 4.41
C HIS A 11 4.10 -0.91 3.01
N LEU A 12 4.93 -0.85 1.97
CA LEU A 12 4.49 -1.14 0.60
C LEU A 12 4.14 -2.62 0.44
N ALA A 13 4.95 -3.53 0.98
CA ALA A 13 4.68 -4.96 0.95
C ALA A 13 3.36 -5.31 1.67
N GLN A 14 3.10 -4.71 2.84
CA GLN A 14 1.83 -4.86 3.55
C GLN A 14 0.65 -4.35 2.71
N ALA A 15 0.76 -3.12 2.18
CA ALA A 15 -0.29 -2.53 1.35
C ALA A 15 -0.58 -3.39 0.09
N PHE A 16 0.45 -3.96 -0.55
CA PHE A 16 0.28 -4.87 -1.67
C PHE A 16 -0.35 -6.21 -1.27
N ASN A 17 -0.03 -6.76 -0.10
CA ASN A 17 -0.68 -7.97 0.41
C ASN A 17 -2.18 -7.74 0.63
N TYR A 18 -2.56 -6.63 1.26
CA TYR A 18 -3.97 -6.27 1.43
C TYR A 18 -4.66 -5.99 0.10
N LEU A 19 -4.00 -5.27 -0.82
CA LEU A 19 -4.52 -5.00 -2.16
C LEU A 19 -4.78 -6.30 -2.93
N ARG A 20 -3.88 -7.28 -2.82
CA ARG A 20 -4.04 -8.61 -3.41
C ARG A 20 -5.17 -9.41 -2.75
N ALA A 21 -5.22 -9.44 -1.42
CA ALA A 21 -6.21 -10.21 -0.67
C ALA A 21 -7.64 -9.69 -0.86
N THR A 22 -7.79 -8.37 -1.00
CA THR A 22 -9.10 -7.72 -1.20
C THR A 22 -9.56 -7.68 -2.66
N GLY A 23 -8.63 -7.86 -3.62
CA GLY A 23 -8.93 -7.79 -5.05
C GLY A 23 -9.36 -6.39 -5.53
N LEU A 24 -9.09 -5.35 -4.72
CA LEU A 24 -9.45 -3.97 -5.05
C LEU A 24 -8.58 -3.40 -6.18
N PRO A 25 -9.08 -2.38 -6.91
CA PRO A 25 -8.36 -1.81 -8.06
C PRO A 25 -7.22 -0.86 -7.66
N ALA A 26 -7.19 -0.38 -6.42
CA ALA A 26 -6.15 0.51 -5.92
C ALA A 26 -6.09 0.50 -4.39
N CYS A 27 -4.93 0.87 -3.84
CA CYS A 27 -4.70 1.11 -2.43
C CYS A 27 -4.13 2.52 -2.22
N LEU A 28 -4.55 3.20 -1.15
CA LEU A 28 -4.05 4.52 -0.77
C LEU A 28 -3.21 4.39 0.51
N LEU A 29 -1.93 4.73 0.41
CA LEU A 29 -1.00 4.72 1.52
C LEU A 29 -0.72 6.17 1.95
N ILE A 30 -1.09 6.51 3.18
CA ILE A 30 -1.00 7.87 3.71
C ILE A 30 -0.04 7.90 4.89
N ASN A 31 0.97 8.77 4.84
CA ASN A 31 1.89 9.01 5.94
C ASN A 31 1.52 10.30 6.68
N PHE A 32 1.21 10.16 7.97
CA PHE A 32 0.94 11.26 8.89
C PHE A 32 2.12 11.57 9.83
N GLY A 33 3.25 10.86 9.70
CA GLY A 33 4.45 11.05 10.51
C GLY A 33 5.35 12.22 10.08
N GLN A 34 4.95 12.96 9.04
CA GLN A 34 5.68 14.11 8.50
C GLN A 34 4.81 15.38 8.56
N PRO A 35 5.40 16.59 8.71
CA PRO A 35 4.65 17.85 8.74
C PRO A 35 3.79 18.07 7.49
N LYS A 36 4.19 17.49 6.36
CA LYS A 36 3.39 17.41 5.14
C LYS A 36 2.88 15.98 4.97
N ILE A 37 1.57 15.84 4.76
CA ILE A 37 0.94 14.55 4.44
C ILE A 37 1.58 14.00 3.17
N GLN A 38 2.09 12.77 3.24
CA GLN A 38 2.57 12.07 2.05
C GLN A 38 1.53 11.05 1.63
N ILE A 39 1.18 11.06 0.35
CA ILE A 39 0.18 10.17 -0.22
C ILE A 39 0.83 9.37 -1.34
N ARG A 40 0.67 8.04 -1.31
CA ARG A 40 1.06 7.15 -2.39
C ARG A 40 -0.14 6.31 -2.83
N ARG A 41 -0.42 6.31 -4.13
CA ARG A 41 -1.43 5.44 -4.73
C ARG A 41 -0.75 4.21 -5.32
N LEU A 42 -1.18 3.04 -4.90
CA LEU A 42 -0.68 1.75 -5.36
C LEU A 42 -1.73 1.08 -6.24
N TYR A 43 -1.27 0.43 -7.30
CA TYR A 43 -2.12 -0.31 -8.22
C TYR A 43 -1.70 -1.77 -8.26
N PRO A 44 -2.64 -2.68 -8.52
CA PRO A 44 -2.29 -4.06 -8.74
C PRO A 44 -1.52 -4.24 -10.04
N SER A 45 -0.56 -5.15 -10.04
CA SER A 45 0.11 -5.55 -11.28
C SER A 45 -0.90 -6.23 -12.20
N PRO A 46 -0.87 -5.96 -13.53
CA PRO A 46 -1.68 -6.68 -14.51
C PRO A 46 -1.48 -8.21 -14.44
N SER A 47 -0.32 -8.66 -13.97
CA SER A 47 0.01 -10.08 -13.81
C SER A 47 -0.62 -10.77 -12.59
N TRP A 48 -1.27 -10.03 -11.68
CA TRP A 48 -1.94 -10.63 -10.51
C TRP A 48 -3.29 -11.27 -10.83
N LYS A 49 -3.74 -11.21 -12.10
CA LYS A 49 -5.00 -11.83 -12.56
C LYS A 49 -5.02 -13.36 -12.47
N SER A 50 -3.99 -14.00 -11.91
CA SER A 50 -3.84 -15.46 -11.86
C SER A 50 -4.12 -16.11 -10.49
N SER A 51 -4.55 -15.37 -9.48
CA SER A 51 -4.87 -15.97 -8.17
C SER A 51 -6.27 -15.59 -7.72
N LYS A 52 -7.28 -16.08 -8.46
CA LYS A 52 -8.56 -16.44 -7.84
C LYS A 52 -8.54 -17.96 -7.64
N PRO A 53 -8.85 -18.49 -6.46
CA PRO A 53 -9.19 -19.90 -6.33
C PRO A 53 -10.44 -20.23 -7.17
#